data_AF-A0A6I6S765-F1
#
_entry.id   AF-A0A6I6S765-F1
#
_cell.length_a   1.000
_cell.length_b   1.000
_cell.length_c   1.000
_cell.angle_alpha   90.00
_cell.angle_beta   90.00
_cell.angle_gamma   90.00
#
_symmetry.space_group_name_H-M   'P 1'
#
loop_
_entity.id
_entity.type
_entity.pdbx_description
1 polymer ?
#
loop_
_entity_poly.entity_id
_entity_poly.type
_entity_poly.pdbx_seq_one_letter_code
_entity_poly.pdbx_strand_id
1 'polypeptide(L)' 'MSPTPPAPTGVPVPASEANDSIRRFVRARRDLAWTAQDMAEYAVLLEIWTVAVRAEVSEVVEAA' A
#
# COMPACT_ATOMS: atom_id res chain seq x y z
N MET A 1 20.55 -18.17 26.56
CA MET A 1 20.29 -18.19 25.10
C MET A 1 19.20 -17.15 24.85
N SER A 2 19.50 -16.05 24.15
CA SER A 2 18.50 -15.03 23.80
C SER A 2 17.83 -15.42 22.48
N PRO A 3 16.49 -15.45 22.39
CA PRO A 3 15.82 -15.74 21.13
C PRO A 3 16.06 -14.58 20.16
N THR A 4 16.55 -14.90 18.96
CA THR A 4 16.61 -13.93 17.86
C THR A 4 15.18 -13.63 17.43
N PRO A 5 14.77 -12.35 17.29
CA PRO A 5 13.45 -12.02 16.77
C PRO A 5 13.29 -12.57 15.34
N PRO A 6 12.10 -13.05 14.97
CA PRO A 6 11.86 -13.47 13.59
C PRO A 6 12.11 -12.29 12.65
N ALA A 7 12.81 -12.55 11.54
CA ALA A 7 12.97 -11.56 10.48
C ALA A 7 11.57 -11.12 10.00
N PRO A 8 11.35 -9.83 9.70
CA PRO A 8 10.09 -9.40 9.11
C PRO A 8 9.93 -10.14 7.79
N THR A 9 9.04 -11.13 7.73
CA THR A 9 8.55 -11.73 6.49
C THR A 9 7.55 -10.77 5.86
N GLY A 10 8.00 -9.55 5.55
CA GLY A 10 7.20 -8.58 4.81
C GLY A 10 7.60 -8.70 3.36
N VAL A 11 7.01 -9.63 2.63
CA VAL A 11 7.03 -9.52 1.16
C VAL A 11 6.46 -8.13 0.84
N PRO A 12 7.15 -7.29 0.05
CA PRO A 12 6.62 -5.99 -0.34
C PRO A 12 5.23 -6.17 -0.94
N VAL A 13 4.25 -5.39 -0.47
CA VAL A 13 2.91 -5.42 -1.05
C VAL A 13 3.02 -4.98 -2.52
N PRO A 14 2.57 -5.79 -3.49
CA PRO A 14 2.58 -5.39 -4.89
C PRO A 14 1.76 -4.11 -5.11
N ALA A 15 2.19 -3.26 -6.04
CA ALA A 15 1.48 -2.03 -6.36
C ALA A 15 0.05 -2.31 -6.86
N SER A 16 -0.14 -3.44 -7.54
CA SER A 16 -1.46 -3.92 -7.98
C SER A 16 -2.40 -4.21 -6.80
N GLU A 17 -1.92 -4.88 -5.75
CA GLU A 17 -2.69 -5.20 -4.55
C GLU A 17 -3.02 -3.94 -3.72
N ALA A 18 -2.06 -3.03 -3.58
CA ALA A 18 -2.28 -1.73 -2.95
C ALA A 18 -3.33 -0.90 -3.71
N ASN A 19 -3.28 -0.91 -5.05
CA ASN A 19 -4.25 -0.21 -5.89
C ASN A 19 -5.66 -0.84 -5.80
N ASP A 20 -5.76 -2.16 -5.71
CA ASP A 20 -7.05 -2.83 -5.51
C ASP A 20 -7.67 -2.51 -4.15
N SER A 21 -6.85 -2.33 -3.12
CA SER A 21 -7.30 -1.83 -1.82
C SER A 21 -7.87 -0.41 -1.92
N ILE A 22 -7.20 0.50 -2.64
CA ILE A 22 -7.71 1.84 -2.96
C ILE A 22 -9.07 1.76 -3.67
N ARG A 23 -9.18 0.95 -4.73
CA ARG A 23 -10.42 0.78 -5.50
C ARG A 23 -11.56 0.28 -4.63
N ARG A 24 -11.28 -0.69 -3.74
CA ARG A 24 -12.28 -1.23 -2.81
C ARG A 24 -12.74 -0.18 -1.81
N PHE A 25 -11.80 0.59 -1.24
CA PHE A 25 -12.09 1.69 -0.32
C PHE A 25 -13.01 2.75 -0.96
N VAL A 26 -12.66 3.21 -2.16
CA VAL A 26 -13.44 4.23 -2.90
C VAL A 26 -14.80 3.69 -3.30
N ARG A 27 -14.87 2.46 -3.82
CA ARG A 27 -16.14 1.84 -4.23
C ARG A 27 -17.11 1.68 -3.07
N ALA A 28 -16.62 1.33 -1.87
CA ALA A 28 -17.45 1.20 -0.67
C ALA A 28 -18.07 2.53 -0.22
N ARG A 29 -17.53 3.66 -0.66
CA ARG A 29 -17.91 5.02 -0.25
C ARG A 29 -18.42 5.89 -1.40
N ARG A 30 -18.77 5.28 -2.55
CA ARG A 30 -19.04 6.01 -3.81
C ARG A 30 -20.16 7.07 -3.71
N ASP A 31 -21.10 6.88 -2.80
CA ASP A 31 -22.29 7.73 -2.61
C ASP A 31 -22.30 8.42 -1.22
N LEU A 32 -21.17 8.37 -0.50
CA LEU A 32 -21.03 8.94 0.85
C LEU A 32 -20.16 10.20 0.79
N ALA A 33 -20.51 11.20 1.60
CA ALA A 33 -19.60 12.30 1.88
C ALA A 33 -18.42 11.78 2.71
N TRP A 34 -17.20 12.00 2.24
CA TRP A 34 -16.01 11.56 2.95
C TRP A 34 -15.80 12.39 4.22
N THR A 35 -15.57 11.69 5.32
CA THR A 35 -15.19 12.32 6.59
C THR A 35 -13.69 12.63 6.61
N ALA A 36 -13.25 13.41 7.61
CA ALA A 36 -11.81 13.60 7.85
C ALA A 36 -11.07 12.28 8.11
N GLN A 37 -11.74 11.30 8.72
CA GLN A 37 -11.17 9.97 8.94
C GLN A 37 -11.02 9.20 7.62
N ASP A 38 -12.01 9.27 6.73
CA ASP A 38 -11.92 8.64 5.41
C ASP A 38 -10.79 9.25 4.58
N MET A 39 -10.62 10.58 4.63
CA MET A 39 -9.49 11.25 3.97
C MET A 39 -8.14 10.77 4.53
N ALA A 40 -8.03 10.58 5.85
CA ALA A 40 -6.82 10.08 6.48
C ALA A 40 -6.51 8.62 6.09
N GLU A 41 -7.53 7.76 6.09
CA GLU A 41 -7.37 6.36 5.65
C GLU A 41 -6.97 6.27 4.17
N TYR A 42 -7.60 7.10 3.32
CA TYR A 42 -7.24 7.18 1.91
C TYR A 42 -5.80 7.66 1.68
N ALA A 43 -5.33 8.64 2.46
CA ALA A 43 -3.95 9.12 2.38
C ALA A 43 -2.94 8.01 2.71
N VAL A 44 -3.22 7.17 3.71
CA VAL A 44 -2.37 6.01 4.05
C VAL A 44 -2.36 5.00 2.90
N LEU A 45 -3.51 4.71 2.29
CA LEU A 45 -3.56 3.81 1.13
C LEU A 45 -2.75 4.34 -0.06
N LEU A 46 -2.78 5.66 -0.30
CA LEU A 46 -1.96 6.30 -1.33
C LEU A 46 -0.45 6.24 -1.02
N GLU A 47 -0.06 6.40 0.24
CA GLU A 47 1.34 6.28 0.66
C GLU A 47 1.87 4.87 0.41
N ILE A 48 1.11 3.85 0.83
CA ILE A 48 1.43 2.43 0.60
C ILE A 48 1.60 2.16 -0.89
N TRP A 49 0.63 2.59 -1.72
CA TRP A 49 0.71 2.41 -3.16
C TRP A 49 1.91 3.13 -3.78
N THR A 50 2.23 4.34 -3.32
CA THR A 50 3.37 5.12 -3.81
C THR A 50 4.70 4.42 -3.51
N VAL A 51 4.85 3.87 -2.31
CA VAL A 51 6.04 3.10 -1.93
C VAL A 51 6.15 1.83 -2.79
N ALA A 52 5.05 1.12 -2.99
CA ALA A 52 5.02 -0.10 -3.81
C ALA A 52 5.39 0.18 -5.28
N VAL A 53 4.80 1.22 -5.90
CA VAL A 53 5.13 1.62 -7.28
C VAL A 53 6.60 2.00 -7.40
N ARG A 54 7.15 2.74 -6.43
CA ARG A 54 8.56 3.13 -6.45
C ARG A 54 9.46 1.90 -6.40
N ALA A 55 9.15 0.90 -5.57
CA ALA A 55 9.91 -0.34 -5.50
C ALA A 55 9.89 -1.10 -6.84
N GLU A 56 8.70 -1.31 -7.42
CA GLU A 56 8.57 -2.00 -8.71
C GLU A 56 9.29 -1.27 -9.85
N VAL A 57 9.21 0.06 -9.90
CA VAL A 57 9.92 0.85 -10.92
C VAL A 57 11.43 0.75 -10.74
N SER A 58 11.94 0.79 -9.50
CA SER A 58 13.37 0.60 -9.24
C SER A 58 13.85 -0.78 -9.70
N GLU A 59 13.10 -1.85 -9.43
CA GLU A 59 13.46 -3.20 -9.88
C GLU A 59 13.51 -3.30 -11.41
N VAL A 60 12.58 -2.67 -12.12
CA VAL A 60 12.60 -2.64 -13.60
C VAL A 60 13.80 -1.86 -14.14
N VAL A 61 14.18 -0.75 -13.51
CA VAL A 61 15.33 0.07 -13.92
C VAL A 61 16.65 -0.67 -13.66
N GLU A 62 16.77 -1.38 -12.54
CA GLU A 62 17.98 -2.17 -12.23
C GLU A 62 18.13 -3.40 -13.14
N ALA A 63 17.04 -3.89 -13.71
CA ALA A 63 17.04 -5.04 -14.61
C ALA A 63 17.28 -4.71 -16.10
N ALA A 64 17.39 -3.43 -16.47
CA ALA A 64 17.55 -2.94 -17.84
C ALA A 64 19.01 -2.59 -18.19
#